data_AF-A0A183FLE7-F1
#
_entry.id   AF-A0A183FLE7-F1
#
_cell.length_a   1.000
_cell.length_b   1.000
_cell.length_c   1.000
_cell.angle_alpha   90.00
_cell.angle_beta   90.00
_cell.angle_gamma   90.00
#
_symmetry.space_group_name_H-M   'P 1'
#
loop_
_entity.id
_entity.type
_entity.pdbx_description
1 polymer ?
#
loop_
_entity_poly.entity_id
_entity_poly.type
_entity_poly.pdbx_seq_one_letter_code
_entity_poly.pdbx_strand_id
1 'polypeptide(L)'
;MIASGMYRQNRCYSCMSPMYEEFFKNGLDRYFTAPKNFSHQCDEPMNPESMHLVACRTICLTVQQDLYVMGQPTGKRLFMRGCALTMARRGLNNHTLSMFDRYDICR
;
A
#
# COMPACT_ATOMS: atom_id res chain seq x y z
N MET A 1 18.82 33.44 0.42
CA MET A 1 19.23 32.09 0.85
C MET A 1 18.09 31.14 0.52
N ILE A 2 18.28 30.23 -0.43
CA ILE A 2 17.24 29.32 -0.91
C ILE A 2 17.03 28.26 0.17
N ALA A 3 15.87 28.29 0.82
CA ALA A 3 15.44 27.23 1.73
C ALA A 3 15.22 25.96 0.91
N SER A 4 16.30 25.19 0.73
CA SER A 4 16.24 23.83 0.21
C SER A 4 15.49 23.01 1.25
N GLY A 5 14.17 22.94 1.12
CA GLY A 5 13.30 22.09 1.93
C GLY A 5 13.77 20.65 1.77
N MET A 6 14.64 20.22 2.68
CA MET A 6 15.14 18.87 2.77
C MET A 6 13.97 18.00 3.22
N TYR A 7 13.12 17.59 2.28
CA TYR A 7 12.13 16.55 2.51
C TYR A 7 12.88 15.34 3.06
N ARG A 8 12.74 15.10 4.36
CA ARG A 8 13.29 13.91 5.02
C ARG A 8 12.68 12.72 4.27
N GLN A 9 13.50 12.01 3.48
CA GLN A 9 13.02 10.88 2.71
C GLN A 9 12.68 9.77 3.69
N ASN A 10 11.38 9.49 3.84
CA ASN A 10 10.91 8.40 4.68
C ASN A 10 11.20 7.08 3.96
N ARG A 11 11.63 6.06 4.69
CA ARG A 11 11.76 4.71 4.14
C ARG A 11 10.52 3.93 4.50
N CYS A 12 9.67 3.67 3.52
CA CYS A 12 8.42 2.93 3.71
C CYS A 12 8.51 1.55 3.07
N TYR A 13 7.83 0.57 3.67
CA TYR A 13 7.66 -0.73 3.03
C TYR A 13 6.89 -0.60 1.73
N SER A 14 7.31 -1.30 0.69
CA SER A 14 6.62 -1.39 -0.59
C SER A 14 6.24 -2.83 -0.87
N CYS A 15 5.05 -3.23 -0.43
CA CYS A 15 4.53 -4.58 -0.58
C CYS A 15 3.02 -4.58 -0.76
N MET A 16 2.49 -5.66 -1.34
CA MET A 16 1.08 -5.99 -1.25
C MET A 16 0.89 -7.50 -1.05
N SER A 17 -0.26 -7.91 -0.50
CA SER A 17 -0.67 -9.31 -0.48
C SER A 17 -0.68 -9.90 -1.90
N PRO A 18 -0.39 -11.19 -2.07
CA PRO A 18 -0.30 -11.81 -3.38
C PRO A 18 -1.64 -11.84 -4.13
N MET A 19 -2.77 -11.78 -3.43
CA MET A 19 -4.08 -11.65 -4.09
C MET A 19 -4.21 -10.36 -4.91
N TYR A 20 -3.52 -9.29 -4.51
CA TYR A 20 -3.49 -8.07 -5.32
C TYR A 20 -2.80 -8.28 -6.66
N GLU A 21 -1.89 -9.25 -6.81
CA GLU A 21 -1.24 -9.52 -8.09
C GLU A 21 -2.28 -9.87 -9.17
N GLU A 22 -3.28 -10.67 -8.82
CA GLU A 22 -4.38 -11.03 -9.73
C GLU A 22 -5.31 -9.84 -10.00
N PHE A 23 -5.62 -9.04 -8.98
CA PHE A 23 -6.40 -7.81 -9.17
C PHE A 23 -5.69 -6.80 -10.07
N PHE A 24 -4.35 -6.70 -9.99
CA PHE A 24 -3.53 -5.88 -10.88
C PHE A 24 -3.60 -6.36 -12.33
N LYS A 25 -3.58 -7.68 -12.56
CA LYS A 25 -3.81 -8.25 -13.91
C LYS A 25 -5.22 -7.93 -14.44
N ASN A 26 -6.19 -7.77 -13.55
CA ASN A 26 -7.59 -7.48 -13.86
C ASN A 26 -7.94 -5.98 -13.88
N GLY A 27 -6.95 -5.07 -13.91
CA GLY A 27 -7.15 -3.64 -14.14
C GLY A 27 -6.98 -2.72 -12.92
N LEU A 28 -6.63 -3.27 -11.75
CA LEU A 28 -6.30 -2.47 -10.57
C LEU A 28 -5.05 -1.60 -10.79
N ASP A 29 -4.17 -2.01 -11.71
CA ASP A 29 -2.98 -1.28 -12.16
C ASP A 29 -3.28 0.11 -12.74
N ARG A 30 -4.52 0.36 -13.20
CA ARG A 30 -4.97 1.68 -13.69
C ARG A 30 -5.12 2.71 -12.58
N TYR A 31 -5.40 2.25 -11.37
CA TYR A 31 -5.67 3.10 -10.21
C TYR A 31 -4.48 3.12 -9.24
N PHE A 32 -3.79 1.99 -9.10
CA PHE A 32 -2.71 1.81 -8.14
C PHE A 32 -1.38 1.52 -8.82
N THR A 33 -0.31 1.88 -8.13
CA THR A 33 1.06 1.55 -8.53
C THR A 33 1.43 0.22 -7.91
N ALA A 34 1.97 -0.70 -8.71
CA ALA A 34 2.41 -1.99 -8.20
C ALA A 34 3.52 -1.80 -7.13
N PRO A 35 3.49 -2.61 -6.05
CA PRO A 35 4.54 -2.59 -5.05
C PRO A 35 5.85 -3.14 -5.62
N LYS A 36 6.93 -3.03 -4.86
CA LYS A 36 8.18 -3.73 -5.18
C LYS A 36 8.06 -5.25 -5.11
N ASN A 37 7.21 -5.76 -4.22
CA ASN A 37 7.00 -7.20 -4.12
C ASN A 37 5.55 -7.54 -3.74
N PHE A 38 5.01 -8.59 -4.35
CA PHE A 38 3.77 -9.24 -3.91
C PHE A 38 4.17 -10.45 -3.08
N SER A 39 3.86 -10.45 -1.78
CA SER A 39 4.32 -11.50 -0.87
C SER A 39 3.35 -11.71 0.28
N HIS A 40 3.17 -12.97 0.67
CA HIS A 40 2.45 -13.35 1.90
C HIS A 40 3.06 -12.73 3.16
N GLN A 41 4.34 -12.34 3.12
CA GLN A 41 5.01 -11.67 4.24
C GLN A 41 4.62 -10.19 4.39
N CYS A 42 3.85 -9.64 3.43
CA CYS A 42 3.20 -8.33 3.55
C CYS A 42 1.98 -8.38 4.46
N ASP A 43 1.36 -9.56 4.56
CA ASP A 43 0.23 -9.83 5.44
C ASP A 43 0.70 -9.85 6.91
N GLU A 44 -0.23 -9.78 7.84
CA GLU A 44 0.07 -9.80 9.27
C GLU A 44 0.13 -11.24 9.81
N PRO A 45 1.16 -11.62 10.58
CA PRO A 45 2.30 -10.82 11.04
C PRO A 45 3.36 -10.57 9.97
N MET A 46 3.76 -9.31 9.84
CA MET A 46 4.70 -8.84 8.84
C MET A 46 6.15 -9.14 9.25
N ASN A 47 6.98 -9.66 8.33
CA ASN A 47 8.42 -9.83 8.56
C ASN A 47 9.22 -8.66 7.96
N PRO A 48 9.74 -7.72 8.78
CA PRO A 48 10.42 -6.51 8.29
C PRO A 48 11.71 -6.79 7.51
N GLU A 49 12.42 -7.90 7.77
CA GLU A 49 13.67 -8.25 7.09
C GLU A 49 13.45 -8.71 5.64
N SER A 50 12.28 -9.28 5.38
CA SER A 50 11.94 -9.84 4.07
C SER A 50 11.39 -8.81 3.07
N MET A 51 11.19 -7.57 3.54
CA MET A 51 10.40 -6.58 2.82
C MET A 51 11.24 -5.45 2.29
N HIS A 52 10.91 -5.06 1.06
CA HIS A 52 11.61 -3.98 0.38
C HIS A 52 11.15 -2.63 0.90
N LEU A 53 12.13 -1.79 1.22
CA LEU A 53 11.93 -0.39 1.57
C LEU A 53 12.13 0.50 0.33
N VAL A 54 11.30 1.53 0.20
CA VAL A 54 11.42 2.55 -0.84
C VAL A 54 11.53 3.93 -0.22
N ALA A 55 12.29 4.82 -0.87
CA ALA A 55 12.40 6.21 -0.47
C ALA A 55 11.14 6.98 -0.88
N CYS A 56 10.39 7.44 0.12
CA CYS A 56 9.16 8.21 -0.03
C CYS A 56 9.42 9.68 0.31
N ARG A 57 8.85 10.58 -0.49
CA ARG A 57 8.79 12.01 -0.15
C ARG A 57 7.66 12.34 0.85
N THR A 58 6.84 11.35 1.20
CA THR A 58 5.66 11.49 2.05
C THR A 58 5.65 10.46 3.16
N ILE A 59 4.61 10.51 4.00
CA ILE A 59 4.30 9.50 5.02
C ILE A 59 4.13 8.10 4.41
N CYS A 60 4.41 7.09 5.24
CA CYS A 60 4.14 5.70 4.95
C CYS A 60 2.66 5.40 5.19
N LEU A 61 2.04 4.72 4.25
CA LEU A 61 0.66 4.30 4.32
C LEU A 61 0.63 2.77 4.37
N THR A 62 -0.03 2.23 5.38
CA THR A 62 -0.46 0.83 5.41
C THR A 62 -1.96 0.82 5.27
N VAL A 63 -2.47 0.02 4.35
CA VAL A 63 -3.90 -0.16 4.17
C VAL A 63 -4.22 -1.62 4.31
N GLN A 64 -5.32 -1.89 5.02
CA GLN A 64 -5.88 -3.21 5.20
C GLN A 64 -7.29 -3.25 4.61
N GLN A 65 -7.62 -4.38 4.01
CA GLN A 65 -8.91 -4.64 3.39
C GLN A 65 -9.35 -6.06 3.71
N ASP A 66 -10.58 -6.24 4.20
CA ASP A 66 -11.15 -7.57 4.38
C ASP A 66 -11.43 -8.21 3.02
N LEU A 67 -11.02 -9.47 2.85
CA LEU A 67 -11.25 -10.23 1.62
C LEU A 67 -12.65 -10.82 1.63
N TYR A 68 -13.44 -10.44 0.64
CA TYR A 68 -14.75 -11.02 0.35
C TYR A 68 -14.68 -11.89 -0.90
N VAL A 69 -15.16 -13.13 -0.79
CA VAL A 69 -15.27 -14.06 -1.92
C VAL A 69 -16.73 -14.44 -2.05
N MET A 70 -17.31 -14.23 -3.24
CA MET A 70 -18.75 -14.45 -3.51
C MET A 70 -19.67 -13.75 -2.49
N GLY A 71 -19.28 -12.55 -2.03
CA GLY A 71 -20.05 -11.78 -1.04
C GLY A 71 -19.92 -12.27 0.40
N GLN A 72 -19.20 -13.36 0.66
CA GLN A 72 -18.93 -13.86 2.01
C GLN A 72 -17.55 -13.38 2.50
N PRO A 73 -17.44 -12.88 3.75
CA PRO A 73 -16.16 -12.55 4.33
C PRO A 73 -15.35 -13.84 4.55
N THR A 74 -14.14 -13.88 4.03
CA THR A 74 -13.24 -15.04 4.18
C THR A 74 -12.54 -15.08 5.53
N GLY A 75 -12.65 -14.00 6.32
CA GLY A 75 -11.86 -13.80 7.54
C GLY A 75 -10.38 -13.48 7.29
N LYS A 76 -9.94 -13.42 6.02
CA LYS A 76 -8.59 -12.99 5.65
C LYS A 76 -8.56 -11.50 5.38
N ARG A 77 -7.49 -10.84 5.81
CA ARG A 77 -7.20 -9.44 5.51
C ARG A 77 -6.08 -9.36 4.50
N LEU A 78 -6.29 -8.54 3.48
CA LEU A 78 -5.25 -8.15 2.54
C LEU A 78 -4.63 -6.84 3.01
N PHE A 79 -3.34 -6.70 2.75
CA PHE A 79 -2.52 -5.58 3.14
C PHE A 79 -1.82 -5.00 1.93
N MET A 80 -1.76 -3.68 1.89
CA MET A 80 -0.94 -2.93 0.94
C MET A 80 -0.16 -1.85 1.67
N ARG A 81 1.14 -1.77 1.41
CA ARG A 81 2.07 -0.85 2.08
C ARG A 81 2.89 -0.09 1.05
N GLY A 82 3.05 1.21 1.26
CA GLY A 82 3.73 2.08 0.32
C GLY A 82 3.75 3.54 0.75
N CYS A 83 4.21 4.43 -0.15
CA CYS A 83 4.11 5.87 0.09
C CYS A 83 2.70 6.36 -0.20
N ALA A 84 2.16 7.23 0.66
CA ALA A 84 0.81 7.77 0.49
C ALA A 84 0.53 8.34 -0.92
N LEU A 85 1.39 9.21 -1.46
CA LEU A 85 1.12 9.85 -2.76
C LEU A 85 1.40 8.95 -3.98
N THR A 86 2.29 7.95 -3.86
CA THR A 86 2.70 7.15 -5.02
C THR A 86 1.97 5.82 -5.12
N MET A 87 1.30 5.39 -4.05
CA MET A 87 0.55 4.15 -4.03
C MET A 87 -0.65 4.19 -4.98
N ALA A 88 -1.34 5.32 -5.08
CA ALA A 88 -2.39 5.57 -6.07
C ALA A 88 -1.83 6.42 -7.21
N ARG A 89 -2.03 6.00 -8.46
CA ARG A 89 -1.51 6.72 -9.65
C ARG A 89 -2.03 8.15 -9.78
N ARG A 90 -3.23 8.41 -9.27
CA ARG A 90 -3.87 9.74 -9.26
C ARG A 90 -3.79 10.44 -7.91
N GLY A 91 -2.96 9.94 -6.99
CA GLY A 91 -2.96 10.37 -5.60
C GLY A 91 -4.11 9.78 -4.78
N LEU A 92 -4.02 9.93 -3.46
CA LEU A 92 -5.08 9.54 -2.54
C LEU A 92 -6.13 10.65 -2.48
N ASN A 93 -7.21 10.48 -3.24
CA ASN A 93 -8.38 11.35 -3.19
C ASN A 93 -9.44 10.70 -2.28
N ASN A 94 -10.47 11.44 -1.87
CA ASN A 94 -11.55 10.91 -1.04
C ASN A 94 -12.19 9.63 -1.62
N HIS A 95 -12.32 9.55 -2.95
CA HIS A 95 -12.82 8.36 -3.65
C HIS A 95 -11.82 7.17 -3.60
N THR A 96 -10.52 7.45 -3.61
CA THR A 96 -9.51 6.39 -3.48
C THR A 96 -9.45 5.90 -2.03
N LEU A 97 -9.61 6.82 -1.07
CA LEU A 97 -9.70 6.52 0.36
C LEU A 97 -10.95 5.71 0.70
N SER A 98 -12.09 5.96 0.04
CA SER A 98 -13.32 5.18 0.27
C SER A 98 -13.25 3.74 -0.22
N MET A 99 -12.27 3.38 -1.06
CA MET A 99 -12.03 1.97 -1.43
C MET A 99 -11.34 1.19 -0.29
N PHE A 100 -10.88 1.88 0.74
CA PHE A 100 -10.03 1.33 1.79
C PHE A 100 -10.70 1.43 3.15
N ASP A 101 -10.88 0.27 3.78
CA ASP A 101 -11.63 0.16 5.02
C ASP A 101 -10.85 0.74 6.21
N ARG A 102 -9.53 0.53 6.25
CA ARG A 102 -8.66 1.12 7.28
C ARG A 102 -7.28 1.46 6.73
N TYR A 103 -6.82 2.67 6.99
CA TYR A 103 -5.46 3.11 6.69
C TYR A 103 -4.76 3.54 7.98
N ASP A 104 -3.53 3.06 8.17
CA ASP A 104 -2.63 3.50 9.23
C ASP A 104 -1.51 4.33 8.60
N ILE A 105 -1.44 5.58 9.03
CA ILE A 105 -0.32 6.47 8.75
C ILE A 105 0.75 6.12 9.78
N CYS A 106 1.76 5.34 9.40
CA CYS A 106 2.81 4.98 10.34
C CYS A 106 3.53 6.26 10.82
N ARG A 107 3.57 6.42 12.15
CA ARG A 107 4.08 7.58 12.90
C ARG A 107 5.60 7.68 12.91
#